data_AF-A0A8T7J7D2-F1
#
_entry.id   AF-A0A8T7J7D2-F1
#
_cell.length_a   1.000
_cell.length_b   1.000
_cell.length_c   1.000
_cell.angle_alpha   90.00
_cell.angle_beta   90.00
_cell.angle_gamma   90.00
#
_symmetry.space_group_name_H-M   'P 1'
#
loop_
_entity.id
_entity.type
_entity.pdbx_description
1 polymer ?
#
loop_
_entity_poly.entity_id
_entity_poly.type
_entity_poly.pdbx_seq_one_letter_code
_entity_poly.pdbx_strand_id
1 'polypeptide(L)'
;MARLQTQYKESIASKLKEELGLANVMEVPRLTKITINMGLGEAVNDKKVVEHATSDLAKICGQKPVVTMSRKSIAGFKIRDGWPIGAKVTLRGAMMYEFLDRLINISLPRVRDFRGLSAKSFDGRGN
;
A
#
# COMPACT_ATOMS: atom_id res chain seq x y z
N MET A 1 18.88 8.69 3.58
CA MET A 1 17.56 9.07 3.02
C MET A 1 17.15 8.00 2.02
N ALA A 2 15.84 7.71 1.91
CA ALA A 2 15.36 6.78 0.89
C ALA A 2 15.62 7.36 -0.51
N ARG A 3 16.20 6.55 -1.43
CA ARG A 3 16.61 6.98 -2.78
C ARG A 3 15.51 7.74 -3.52
N LEU A 4 14.30 7.18 -3.55
CA LEU A 4 13.14 7.79 -4.21
C LEU A 4 12.70 9.11 -3.57
N GLN A 5 12.89 9.27 -2.25
CA GLN A 5 12.57 10.51 -1.56
C GLN A 5 13.51 11.64 -1.95
N THR A 6 14.80 11.35 -2.07
CA THR A 6 15.81 12.30 -2.54
C THR A 6 15.55 12.67 -4.00
N GLN A 7 15.36 11.67 -4.87
CA GLN A 7 15.04 11.89 -6.29
C GLN A 7 13.78 12.75 -6.47
N TYR A 8 12.75 12.52 -5.65
CA TYR A 8 11.53 13.31 -5.68
C TYR A 8 11.78 14.79 -5.37
N LYS A 9 12.55 15.08 -4.31
CA LYS A 9 12.84 16.44 -3.87
C LYS A 9 13.75 17.20 -4.83
N GLU A 10 14.75 16.53 -5.40
CA GLU A 10 15.80 17.18 -6.21
C GLU A 10 15.40 17.37 -7.67
N SER A 11 14.60 16.44 -8.23
CA SER A 11 14.34 16.43 -9.67
C SER A 11 12.86 16.37 -10.05
N ILE A 12 12.07 15.49 -9.42
CA ILE A 12 10.70 15.22 -9.87
C ILE A 12 9.79 16.39 -9.51
N ALA A 13 9.94 16.98 -8.31
CA ALA A 13 9.08 18.08 -7.87
C ALA A 13 9.17 19.31 -8.77
N SER A 14 10.38 19.70 -9.19
CA SER A 14 10.60 20.83 -10.10
C SER A 14 10.01 20.56 -11.48
N LYS A 15 10.25 19.37 -12.04
CA LYS A 15 9.69 18.96 -13.33
C LYS A 15 8.17 18.94 -13.34
N LEU A 16 7.55 18.37 -12.30
CA LEU A 16 6.09 18.35 -12.16
C LEU A 16 5.51 19.75 -12.04
N LYS A 17 6.19 20.67 -11.35
CA LYS A 17 5.75 22.06 -11.24
C LYS A 17 5.70 22.73 -12.61
N GLU A 18 6.74 22.54 -13.43
CA GLU A 18 6.83 23.09 -14.79
C GLU A 18 5.80 22.45 -15.73
N GLU A 19 5.71 21.12 -15.75
CA GLU A 19 4.77 20.37 -16.62
C GLU A 19 3.30 20.69 -16.31
N LEU A 20 2.96 20.88 -15.03
CA LEU A 20 1.59 21.18 -14.60
C LEU A 20 1.29 22.69 -14.54
N GLY A 21 2.29 23.56 -14.79
CA GLY A 21 2.13 25.01 -14.76
C GLY A 21 1.70 25.57 -13.39
N LEU A 22 2.14 24.94 -12.29
CA LEU A 22 1.69 25.28 -10.93
C LEU A 22 2.36 26.55 -10.42
N ALA A 23 1.57 27.48 -9.88
CA ALA A 23 2.08 28.74 -9.34
C ALA A 23 2.85 28.51 -8.03
N ASN A 24 2.34 27.62 -7.18
CA ASN A 24 2.90 27.37 -5.85
C ASN A 24 3.65 26.03 -5.77
N VAL A 25 4.78 26.03 -5.06
CA VAL A 25 5.58 24.82 -4.83
C VAL A 25 4.81 23.79 -3.98
N MET A 26 3.92 24.25 -3.10
CA MET A 26 3.14 23.38 -2.23
C MET A 26 1.97 22.67 -2.93
N GLU A 27 1.64 23.07 -4.16
CA GLU A 27 0.61 22.40 -4.99
C GLU A 27 1.13 21.13 -5.66
N VAL A 28 2.45 20.93 -5.68
CA VAL A 28 3.06 19.78 -6.35
C VAL A 28 2.58 18.48 -5.67
N PRO A 29 2.03 17.51 -6.45
CA PRO A 29 1.54 16.26 -5.90
C PRO A 29 2.63 15.48 -5.17
N ARG A 30 2.28 14.94 -4.00
CA ARG A 30 3.19 14.15 -3.17
C ARG A 30 2.51 12.87 -2.69
N LEU A 31 3.31 11.82 -2.53
CA LEU A 31 2.86 10.59 -1.89
C LEU A 31 2.63 10.86 -0.39
N THR A 32 1.40 10.62 0.08
CA THR A 32 1.01 10.89 1.48
C THR A 32 1.18 9.65 2.35
N LYS A 33 0.73 8.50 1.86
CA LYS A 33 0.81 7.19 2.53
C LYS A 33 0.65 6.09 1.50
N ILE A 34 1.20 4.91 1.80
CA ILE A 34 0.86 3.67 1.10
C ILE A 34 0.16 2.77 2.10
N THR A 35 -1.03 2.28 1.77
CA THR A 35 -1.76 1.32 2.60
C THR A 35 -1.78 -0.02 1.91
N ILE A 36 -1.23 -1.04 2.57
CA ILE A 36 -1.23 -2.41 2.09
C ILE A 36 -2.27 -3.13 2.92
N ASN A 37 -3.21 -3.78 2.25
CA ASN A 37 -4.33 -4.47 2.88
C ASN A 37 -4.44 -5.88 2.32
N MET A 38 -4.62 -6.85 3.22
CA MET A 38 -4.86 -8.24 2.87
C MET A 38 -6.21 -8.66 3.45
N GLY A 39 -7.13 -9.02 2.56
CA GLY A 39 -8.40 -9.65 2.94
C GLY A 39 -8.20 -11.14 3.10
N LEU A 40 -8.55 -11.68 4.26
CA LEU A 40 -8.37 -13.08 4.61
C LEU A 40 -9.74 -13.70 4.86
N GLY A 41 -10.47 -14.01 3.79
CA GLY A 41 -11.81 -14.62 3.90
C GLY A 41 -11.81 -15.99 4.59
N GLU A 42 -10.70 -16.73 4.48
CA GLU A 42 -10.51 -18.04 5.10
C GLU A 42 -10.23 -17.97 6.62
N ALA A 43 -9.88 -16.78 7.13
CA ALA A 43 -9.63 -16.55 8.55
C ALA A 43 -10.84 -16.82 9.45
N VAL A 44 -12.04 -16.86 8.86
CA VAL A 44 -13.30 -17.24 9.52
C VAL A 44 -13.22 -18.64 10.13
N ASN A 45 -12.49 -19.57 9.48
CA ASN A 45 -12.39 -20.96 9.91
C ASN A 45 -11.10 -21.24 10.69
N ASP A 46 -10.00 -20.56 10.37
CA ASP A 46 -8.70 -20.77 11.02
C ASP A 46 -8.04 -19.44 11.39
N LYS A 47 -7.90 -19.22 12.71
CA LYS A 47 -7.24 -18.04 13.28
C LYS A 47 -5.75 -17.99 12.95
N LYS A 48 -5.08 -19.13 12.73
CA LYS A 48 -3.64 -19.18 12.42
C LYS A 48 -3.32 -18.51 11.08
N VAL A 49 -4.26 -18.52 10.12
CA VAL A 49 -4.10 -17.83 8.83
C VAL A 49 -3.86 -16.34 9.04
N VAL A 50 -4.54 -15.71 10.00
CA VAL A 50 -4.35 -14.30 10.35
C VAL A 50 -2.95 -14.06 10.91
N GLU A 51 -2.46 -14.96 11.77
CA GLU A 51 -1.13 -14.87 12.36
C GLU A 51 -0.02 -15.01 11.31
N HIS A 52 -0.15 -15.99 10.42
CA HIS A 52 0.79 -16.19 9.30
C HIS A 52 0.81 -14.98 8.36
N ALA A 53 -0.36 -14.51 7.93
CA ALA A 53 -0.47 -13.33 7.08
C ALA A 53 0.11 -12.06 7.73
N THR A 54 -0.11 -11.90 9.04
CA THR A 54 0.46 -10.78 9.81
C THR A 54 1.98 -10.88 9.89
N SER A 55 2.52 -12.08 10.08
CA SER A 55 3.98 -12.33 10.08
C SER A 55 4.61 -12.01 8.73
N ASP A 56 3.98 -12.42 7.63
CA ASP A 56 4.53 -12.20 6.29
C ASP A 56 4.42 -10.73 5.87
N LEU A 57 3.31 -10.05 6.18
CA LEU A 57 3.21 -8.60 5.98
C LEU A 57 4.24 -7.84 6.81
N ALA A 58 4.53 -8.28 8.04
CA ALA A 58 5.56 -7.67 8.87
C ALA A 58 6.95 -7.80 8.21
N LYS A 59 7.29 -8.97 7.68
CA LYS A 59 8.56 -9.19 6.97
C LYS A 59 8.67 -8.34 5.69
N ILE A 60 7.59 -8.23 4.93
CA ILE A 60 7.57 -7.43 3.70
C ILE A 60 7.72 -5.93 4.03
N CYS A 61 6.93 -5.44 4.97
CA CYS A 61 6.78 -4.01 5.21
C CYS A 61 7.77 -3.45 6.25
N GLY A 62 8.39 -4.30 7.05
CA GLY A 62 9.24 -3.89 8.19
C GLY A 62 8.46 -3.25 9.33
N GLN A 63 7.13 -3.34 9.33
CA GLN A 63 6.25 -2.71 10.30
C GLN A 63 5.17 -3.71 10.73
N LYS A 64 4.88 -3.76 12.05
CA LYS A 64 3.83 -4.62 12.60
C LYS A 64 2.45 -4.26 12.00
N PRO A 65 1.77 -5.19 11.32
CA PRO A 65 0.45 -4.94 10.76
C PRO A 65 -0.63 -4.86 11.84
N VAL A 66 -1.72 -4.19 11.50
CA VAL A 66 -2.93 -4.10 12.30
C VAL A 66 -3.97 -5.07 11.76
N VAL A 67 -4.47 -5.97 12.62
CA VAL A 67 -5.57 -6.88 12.27
C VAL A 67 -6.85 -6.08 12.09
N THR A 68 -7.53 -6.27 10.96
CA THR A 68 -8.80 -5.61 10.65
C THR A 68 -9.97 -6.48 11.06
N MET A 69 -10.87 -5.87 11.83
CA MET A 69 -12.10 -6.52 12.29
C MET A 69 -13.26 -6.22 11.35
N SER A 70 -14.20 -7.15 11.26
CA SER A 70 -15.49 -6.93 10.60
C SER A 70 -16.27 -5.81 11.31
N ARG A 71 -17.02 -5.02 10.53
CA ARG A 71 -17.89 -3.93 11.04
C ARG A 71 -19.35 -4.35 11.22
N LYS A 72 -19.75 -5.43 10.56
CA LYS A 72 -21.12 -5.93 10.47
C LYS A 72 -21.07 -7.43 10.30
N SER A 73 -22.08 -8.11 10.84
CA SER A 73 -22.33 -9.53 10.58
C SER A 73 -22.93 -9.72 9.19
N ILE A 74 -22.42 -10.69 8.43
CA ILE A 74 -22.93 -11.05 7.10
C ILE A 74 -23.02 -12.57 7.01
N ALA A 75 -24.25 -13.09 6.99
CA ALA A 75 -24.51 -14.53 7.02
C ALA A 75 -23.96 -15.26 5.77
N GLY A 76 -24.01 -14.64 4.59
CA GLY A 76 -23.52 -15.24 3.33
C GLY A 76 -22.01 -15.56 3.36
N PHE A 77 -21.23 -14.76 4.09
CA PHE A 77 -19.79 -15.00 4.31
C PHE A 77 -19.50 -15.70 5.64
N LYS A 78 -20.54 -16.05 6.42
CA LYS A 78 -20.42 -16.62 7.77
C LYS A 78 -19.61 -15.74 8.74
N ILE A 79 -19.59 -14.42 8.52
CA ILE A 79 -18.85 -13.46 9.35
C ILE A 79 -19.76 -12.88 10.43
N ARG A 80 -19.29 -12.84 11.67
CA ARG A 80 -19.90 -12.08 12.77
C ARG A 80 -19.19 -10.75 12.98
N ASP A 81 -19.87 -9.80 13.60
CA ASP A 81 -19.29 -8.51 13.96
C ASP A 81 -18.10 -8.67 14.93
N GLY A 82 -17.08 -7.84 14.78
CA GLY A 82 -15.85 -7.89 15.57
C GLY A 82 -14.90 -9.07 15.28
N TRP A 83 -15.12 -9.84 14.22
CA TRP A 83 -14.24 -10.96 13.84
C TRP A 83 -13.01 -10.49 13.06
N PRO A 84 -11.82 -11.08 13.30
CA PRO A 84 -10.62 -10.78 12.53
C PRO A 84 -10.73 -11.37 11.12
N ILE A 85 -10.73 -10.51 10.11
CA ILE A 85 -10.95 -10.90 8.69
C ILE A 85 -9.85 -10.43 7.76
N GLY A 86 -8.81 -9.79 8.29
CA GLY A 86 -7.71 -9.30 7.48
C GLY A 86 -6.61 -8.65 8.29
N ALA A 87 -5.60 -8.16 7.58
CA ALA A 87 -4.50 -7.40 8.14
C ALA A 87 -4.15 -6.25 7.21
N LYS A 88 -3.83 -5.10 7.78
CA LYS A 88 -3.37 -3.92 7.02
C LYS A 88 -2.16 -3.27 7.66
N VAL A 89 -1.40 -2.56 6.84
CA VAL A 89 -0.33 -1.68 7.30
C VAL A 89 -0.39 -0.37 6.52
N THR A 90 -0.14 0.74 7.21
CA THR A 90 -0.07 2.06 6.59
C THR A 90 1.34 2.60 6.77
N LEU A 91 2.06 2.68 5.65
CA LEU A 91 3.41 3.20 5.58
C LEU A 91 3.38 4.70 5.29
N ARG A 92 4.24 5.46 5.97
CA ARG A 92 4.41 6.90 5.81
C ARG A 92 5.89 7.27 5.87
N GLY A 93 6.24 8.46 5.41
CA GLY A 93 7.61 8.97 5.49
C GLY A 93 8.61 8.09 4.74
N ALA A 94 9.79 7.84 5.32
CA ALA A 94 10.87 7.11 4.67
C ALA A 94 10.50 5.65 4.33
N MET A 95 9.85 4.93 5.27
CA MET A 95 9.44 3.53 5.05
C MET A 95 8.51 3.36 3.85
N MET A 96 7.67 4.36 3.56
CA MET A 96 6.81 4.36 2.39
C MET A 96 7.63 4.39 1.09
N TYR A 97 8.63 5.27 1.00
CA TYR A 97 9.50 5.37 -0.16
C TYR A 97 10.38 4.14 -0.34
N GLU A 98 10.89 3.54 0.75
CA GLU A 98 11.65 2.29 0.69
C GLU A 98 10.81 1.10 0.26
N PHE A 99 9.57 1.02 0.74
CA PHE A 99 8.63 -0.01 0.26
C PHE A 99 8.32 0.17 -1.23
N LEU A 100 8.08 1.41 -1.68
CA LEU A 100 7.83 1.70 -3.09
C LEU A 100 9.02 1.33 -3.97
N ASP A 101 10.24 1.60 -3.51
CA ASP A 101 11.48 1.26 -4.22
C ASP A 101 11.63 -0.26 -4.38
N ARG A 102 11.38 -1.03 -3.31
CA ARG A 102 11.39 -2.49 -3.35
C ARG A 102 10.28 -3.04 -4.24
N LEU A 103 9.09 -2.43 -4.21
CA LEU A 103 7.97 -2.84 -5.05
C LEU A 103 8.32 -2.71 -6.53
N ILE A 104 8.80 -1.54 -6.95
CA ILE A 104 9.08 -1.23 -8.36
C ILE A 104 10.29 -2.01 -8.87
N ASN A 105 11.41 -2.00 -8.14
CA ASN A 105 12.68 -2.52 -8.66
C ASN A 105 12.90 -4.00 -8.37
N ILE A 106 12.23 -4.57 -7.37
CA ILE A 106 12.47 -5.97 -6.94
C ILE A 106 11.23 -6.83 -7.16
N SER A 107 10.07 -6.42 -6.65
CA SER A 107 8.88 -7.28 -6.63
C SER A 107 8.17 -7.36 -7.98
N LEU A 108 7.88 -6.23 -8.64
CA LEU A 108 7.15 -6.20 -9.91
C LEU A 108 7.85 -6.96 -11.05
N PRO A 109 9.19 -6.85 -11.24
CA PRO A 109 9.89 -7.61 -12.28
C PRO A 109 9.87 -9.13 -12.05
N ARG A 110 9.63 -9.57 -10.81
CA ARG A 110 9.54 -10.99 -10.44
C ARG A 110 8.12 -11.55 -10.54
N VAL A 111 7.13 -10.72 -10.90
CA VAL A 111 5.77 -11.18 -11.16
C VAL A 111 5.77 -11.99 -12.45
N ARG A 112 5.17 -13.19 -12.41
CA ARG A 112 5.04 -14.04 -13.59
C ARG A 112 4.27 -13.32 -14.70
N ASP A 113 4.81 -13.33 -15.92
CA ASP A 113 4.23 -12.69 -17.10
C ASP A 113 3.89 -11.21 -16.90
N PHE A 114 4.79 -10.45 -16.26
CA PHE A 114 4.58 -9.02 -16.03
C PHE A 114 4.53 -8.22 -17.34
N ARG A 115 3.37 -7.61 -17.63
CA ARG A 115 3.12 -6.77 -18.83
C ARG A 115 2.96 -5.28 -18.51
N GLY A 116 3.39 -4.85 -17.32
CA GLY A 116 3.13 -3.51 -16.81
C GLY A 116 1.85 -3.42 -15.97
N LEU A 117 1.61 -2.22 -15.43
CA LEU A 117 0.44 -1.92 -14.60
C LEU A 117 -0.61 -1.16 -15.40
N SER A 118 -1.88 -1.41 -15.11
CA SER A 118 -2.99 -0.72 -15.78
C SER A 118 -3.08 0.74 -15.36
N ALA A 119 -3.00 1.65 -16.33
CA ALA A 119 -3.22 3.09 -16.14
C ALA A 119 -4.67 3.45 -15.76
N LYS A 120 -5.62 2.50 -15.83
CA LYS A 120 -7.03 2.71 -15.44
C LYS A 120 -7.28 2.51 -13.95
N SER A 121 -6.25 2.17 -13.17
CA SER A 121 -6.40 1.81 -11.75
C SER A 121 -6.53 3.01 -10.80
N PHE A 122 -6.64 4.24 -11.34
CA PHE A 122 -6.83 5.44 -10.54
C PHE A 122 -8.29 5.61 -10.12
N ASP A 123 -8.51 6.16 -8.93
CA ASP A 123 -9.84 6.39 -8.36
C ASP A 123 -10.55 7.67 -8.85
N GLY A 124 -9.93 8.40 -9.79
CA GLY A 124 -10.41 9.69 -10.31
C GLY A 124 -10.07 10.91 -9.46
N ARG A 125 -9.44 10.72 -8.29
CA ARG A 125 -8.95 11.79 -7.40
C ARG A 125 -7.43 11.77 -7.23
N GLY A 126 -6.74 10.93 -8.01
CA GLY A 126 -5.28 10.82 -8.01
C GLY A 126 -4.72 9.79 -7.02
N ASN A 127 -5.56 8.87 -6.52
CA ASN A 127 -5.09 7.70 -5.77
C ASN A 127 -5.05 6.44 -6.64
#